data_AF-A0A5C6F0C0-F1
#
_entry.id   AF-A0A5C6F0C0-F1
#
_cell.length_a   1.000
_cell.length_b   1.000
_cell.length_c   1.000
_cell.angle_alpha   90.00
_cell.angle_beta   90.00
_cell.angle_gamma   90.00
#
_symmetry.space_group_name_H-M   'P 1'
#
loop_
_entity.id
_entity.type
_entity.pdbx_description
1 polymer ?
#
loop_
_entity_poly.entity_id
_entity_poly.type
_entity_poly.pdbx_seq_one_letter_code
_entity_poly.pdbx_strand_id
1 'polypeptide(L)'
;MVKIKKELMDREKLKATIQDIAKTLKETQKSSINTVDPDCVKAKGRQGTHASYNAQMVVDEKHGLIVSSEAVSENNDLNQFHHQIKKAGAVIGDKPKVACSDSGYYSLEDLNPVGEDIKVVMPTQKQAQKENGIHPVKPFDKERFRYDSSQDE
;
A
#
# COMPACT_ATOMS: atom_id res chain seq x y z
N MET A 1 28.93 -46.42 1.62
CA MET A 1 27.72 -46.19 2.45
C MET A 1 27.84 -44.87 3.22
N VAL A 2 27.35 -43.75 2.68
CA VAL A 2 27.21 -42.45 3.44
C VAL A 2 25.96 -41.66 3.01
N LYS A 3 25.38 -41.92 1.82
CA LYS A 3 24.20 -41.20 1.30
C LYS A 3 22.96 -41.22 2.21
N ILE A 4 22.63 -42.37 2.80
CA ILE A 4 21.41 -42.56 3.61
C ILE A 4 21.36 -41.64 4.85
N LYS A 5 22.50 -41.46 5.55
CA LYS A 5 22.56 -40.57 6.72
C LYS A 5 22.37 -39.10 6.35
N LYS A 6 22.89 -38.69 5.19
CA LYS A 6 22.78 -37.31 4.69
C LYS A 6 21.34 -36.98 4.29
N GLU A 7 20.65 -37.91 3.62
CA GLU A 7 19.23 -37.78 3.25
C GLU A 7 18.29 -37.73 4.47
N LEU A 8 18.57 -38.53 5.51
CA LEU A 8 17.80 -38.51 6.76
C LEU A 8 17.98 -37.17 7.52
N MET A 9 19.21 -36.67 7.63
CA MET A 9 19.48 -35.36 8.25
C MET A 9 18.81 -34.22 7.47
N ASP A 10 18.74 -34.30 6.15
CA ASP A 10 18.04 -33.31 5.32
C ASP A 10 16.52 -33.31 5.58
N ARG A 11 15.92 -34.50 5.75
CA ARG A 11 14.50 -34.64 6.06
C ARG A 11 14.13 -34.09 7.43
N GLU A 12 14.95 -34.35 8.44
CA GLU A 12 14.71 -33.82 9.79
C GLU A 12 14.83 -32.30 9.82
N LYS A 13 15.85 -31.73 9.16
CA LYS A 13 15.99 -30.28 9.00
C LYS A 13 14.82 -29.66 8.28
N LEU A 14 14.41 -30.24 7.14
CA LEU A 14 13.26 -29.76 6.38
C LEU A 14 11.98 -29.78 7.21
N LYS A 15 11.74 -30.84 7.98
CA LYS A 15 10.59 -30.93 8.87
C LYS A 15 10.61 -29.84 9.94
N ALA A 16 11.76 -29.59 10.57
CA ALA A 16 11.90 -28.54 11.56
C ALA A 16 11.63 -27.15 10.95
N THR A 17 12.18 -26.86 9.78
CA THR A 17 11.92 -25.61 9.05
C THR A 17 10.44 -25.41 8.73
N ILE A 18 9.76 -26.45 8.24
CA ILE A 18 8.31 -26.37 7.93
C ILE A 18 7.50 -26.10 9.20
N GLN A 19 7.84 -26.75 10.32
CA GLN A 19 7.15 -26.54 11.60
C GLN A 19 7.33 -25.10 12.10
N ASP A 20 8.53 -24.54 11.97
CA ASP A 20 8.83 -23.17 12.38
C ASP A 20 8.11 -22.13 11.51
N ILE A 21 8.09 -22.32 10.18
CA ILE A 21 7.31 -21.49 9.26
C ILE A 21 5.82 -21.57 9.59
N ALA A 22 5.29 -22.77 9.82
CA ALA A 22 3.87 -22.96 10.15
C ALA A 22 3.50 -22.30 11.49
N LYS A 23 4.40 -22.32 12.47
CA LYS A 23 4.23 -21.60 13.73
C LYS A 23 4.22 -20.09 13.49
N THR A 24 5.19 -19.57 12.76
CA THR A 24 5.31 -18.13 12.44
C THR A 24 4.07 -17.61 11.70
N LEU A 25 3.55 -18.35 10.72
CA LEU A 25 2.33 -17.99 10.00
C LEU A 25 1.11 -17.92 10.91
N LYS A 26 1.00 -18.83 11.89
CA LYS A 26 -0.08 -18.80 12.89
C LYS A 26 0.04 -17.60 13.82
N GLU A 27 1.24 -17.34 14.35
CA GLU A 27 1.48 -16.24 15.30
C GLU A 27 1.28 -14.87 14.65
N THR A 28 1.72 -14.71 13.40
CA THR A 28 1.59 -13.45 12.63
C THR A 28 0.25 -13.31 11.91
N GLN A 29 -0.60 -14.34 11.91
CA GLN A 29 -1.85 -14.41 11.13
C GLN A 29 -1.68 -14.13 9.63
N LYS A 30 -0.46 -14.33 9.10
CA LYS A 30 -0.15 -14.14 7.68
C LYS A 30 -0.55 -15.37 6.88
N SER A 31 -1.08 -15.17 5.67
CA SER A 31 -1.41 -16.25 4.73
C SER A 31 -0.18 -16.84 4.04
N SER A 32 0.91 -16.07 3.94
CA SER A 32 2.20 -16.52 3.45
C SER A 32 3.32 -15.63 3.96
N ILE A 33 4.55 -16.15 3.98
CA ILE A 33 5.76 -15.45 4.41
C ILE A 33 6.89 -15.76 3.43
N ASN A 34 7.76 -14.79 3.18
CA ASN A 34 9.02 -15.05 2.51
C ASN A 34 10.04 -15.46 3.58
N THR A 35 10.62 -16.65 3.41
CA THR A 35 11.52 -17.24 4.41
C THR A 35 12.94 -16.66 4.39
N VAL A 36 13.29 -15.92 3.33
CA VAL A 36 14.59 -15.24 3.22
C VAL A 36 14.48 -13.81 3.77
N ASP A 37 13.38 -13.14 3.47
CA ASP A 37 13.07 -11.78 3.94
C ASP A 37 11.62 -11.70 4.44
N PRO A 38 11.38 -11.88 5.75
CA PRO A 38 10.04 -11.87 6.34
C PRO A 38 9.26 -10.56 6.20
N ASP A 39 9.96 -9.45 5.97
CA ASP A 39 9.40 -8.10 5.93
C ASP A 39 8.98 -7.70 4.52
N CYS A 40 9.43 -8.40 3.48
CA CYS A 40 8.96 -8.14 2.13
C CYS A 40 7.50 -8.57 1.92
N VAL A 41 6.86 -7.95 0.93
CA VAL A 41 5.49 -8.26 0.53
C VAL A 41 5.43 -8.78 -0.90
N LYS A 42 4.34 -9.47 -1.22
CA LYS A 42 4.00 -9.83 -2.60
C LYS A 42 3.33 -8.64 -3.27
N ALA A 43 4.07 -7.91 -4.10
CA ALA A 43 3.55 -6.77 -4.85
C ALA A 43 3.38 -7.14 -6.33
N LYS A 44 2.32 -6.62 -6.95
CA LYS A 44 2.06 -6.80 -8.38
C LYS A 44 2.79 -5.72 -9.17
N GLY A 45 3.71 -6.14 -10.04
CA GLY A 45 4.39 -5.26 -10.98
C GLY A 45 3.96 -5.52 -12.43
N ARG A 46 4.64 -4.85 -13.36
CA ARG A 46 4.42 -5.00 -14.80
C ARG A 46 4.67 -6.43 -15.30
N GLN A 47 5.61 -7.15 -14.67
CA GLN A 47 6.01 -8.50 -15.06
C GLN A 47 5.55 -9.55 -14.03
N GLY A 48 4.32 -9.42 -13.53
CA GLY A 48 3.76 -10.35 -12.55
C GLY A 48 4.02 -9.95 -11.11
N THR A 49 3.92 -10.91 -10.20
CA THR A 49 3.99 -10.68 -8.75
C THR A 49 5.37 -11.06 -8.22
N HIS A 50 5.97 -10.17 -7.45
CA HIS A 50 7.34 -10.32 -6.93
C HIS A 50 7.39 -10.04 -5.43
N ALA A 51 8.43 -10.55 -4.77
CA ALA A 51 8.79 -10.13 -3.42
C ALA A 51 9.42 -8.74 -3.49
N SER A 52 8.78 -7.75 -2.87
CA SER A 52 9.13 -6.34 -3.00
C SER A 52 8.88 -5.58 -1.71
N TYR A 53 9.46 -4.39 -1.65
CA TYR A 53 9.02 -3.29 -0.77
C TYR A 53 8.39 -2.21 -1.64
N ASN A 54 7.42 -1.49 -1.08
CA ASN A 54 6.90 -0.30 -1.73
C ASN A 54 7.77 0.90 -1.31
N ALA A 55 8.43 1.53 -2.27
CA ALA A 55 9.26 2.71 -2.04
C ALA A 55 8.40 3.97 -2.14
N GLN A 56 8.22 4.65 -1.00
CA GLN A 56 7.47 5.88 -0.85
C GLN A 56 8.43 7.06 -0.89
N MET A 57 8.01 8.15 -1.54
CA MET A 57 8.84 9.36 -1.68
C MET A 57 7.98 10.62 -1.63
N VAL A 58 8.49 11.66 -0.98
CA VAL A 58 7.92 13.00 -0.97
C VAL A 58 8.96 13.99 -1.46
N VAL A 59 8.54 14.89 -2.34
CA VAL A 59 9.39 15.88 -2.98
C VAL A 59 8.84 17.27 -2.69
N ASP A 60 9.71 18.25 -2.43
CA ASP A 60 9.29 19.65 -2.31
C ASP A 60 9.02 20.27 -3.69
N GLU A 61 7.95 21.04 -3.80
CA GLU A 61 7.55 21.64 -5.09
C GLU A 61 8.54 22.73 -5.55
N LYS A 62 9.10 23.50 -4.60
CA LYS A 62 9.89 24.69 -4.92
C LYS A 62 11.24 24.36 -5.55
N HIS A 63 11.91 23.31 -5.08
CA HIS A 63 13.27 22.95 -5.51
C HIS A 63 13.37 21.54 -6.10
N GLY A 64 12.33 20.71 -5.98
CA GLY A 64 12.33 19.34 -6.49
C GLY A 64 13.23 18.40 -5.68
N LEU A 65 13.51 18.70 -4.41
CA LEU A 65 14.32 17.87 -3.53
C LEU A 65 13.47 16.83 -2.83
N ILE A 66 14.04 15.63 -2.67
CA ILE A 66 13.42 14.57 -1.88
C ILE A 66 13.52 14.93 -0.40
N VAL A 67 12.37 15.12 0.25
CA VAL A 67 12.26 15.49 1.67
C VAL A 67 11.92 14.29 2.55
N SER A 68 11.36 13.22 1.97
CA SER A 68 11.15 11.94 2.65
C SER A 68 11.30 10.80 1.64
N SER A 69 11.90 9.70 2.07
CA SER A 69 11.95 8.45 1.33
C SER A 69 11.92 7.26 2.28
N GLU A 70 11.09 6.27 2.00
CA GLU A 70 10.93 5.10 2.87
C GLU A 70 10.60 3.85 2.06
N ALA A 71 11.20 2.71 2.39
CA ALA A 71 10.75 1.41 1.92
C ALA A 71 9.78 0.83 2.95
N VAL A 72 8.53 0.62 2.57
CA VAL A 72 7.49 0.04 3.44
C VAL A 72 7.11 -1.37 2.99
N SER A 73 6.73 -2.17 3.97
CA SER A 73 6.22 -3.54 3.80
C SER A 73 4.73 -3.56 3.46
N GLU A 74 4.31 -2.66 2.57
CA GLU A 74 2.94 -2.58 2.07
C GLU A 74 2.94 -2.85 0.56
N ASN A 75 1.90 -3.50 0.05
CA ASN A 75 1.89 -3.94 -1.35
C ASN A 75 1.39 -2.87 -2.32
N ASN A 76 0.91 -1.72 -1.82
CA ASN A 76 0.44 -0.57 -2.58
C ASN A 76 0.46 0.71 -1.71
N ASP A 77 0.00 1.84 -2.24
CA ASP A 77 0.08 3.17 -1.61
C ASP A 77 -1.09 3.51 -0.67
N LEU A 78 -2.06 2.61 -0.53
CA LEU A 78 -3.20 2.80 0.36
C LEU A 78 -2.71 3.00 1.80
N ASN A 79 -3.29 3.99 2.47
CA ASN A 79 -2.97 4.35 3.85
C ASN A 79 -1.51 4.82 4.08
N GLN A 80 -0.82 5.30 3.04
CA GLN A 80 0.53 5.85 3.17
C GLN A 80 0.59 7.39 3.19
N PHE A 81 -0.48 8.09 2.81
CA PHE A 81 -0.47 9.53 2.57
C PHE A 81 -0.13 10.32 3.83
N HIS A 82 -0.91 10.16 4.91
CA HIS A 82 -0.71 10.96 6.12
C HIS A 82 0.69 10.72 6.69
N HIS A 83 1.10 9.45 6.78
CA HIS A 83 2.40 9.08 7.34
C HIS A 83 3.55 9.76 6.59
N GLN A 84 3.51 9.75 5.25
CA GLN A 84 4.53 10.38 4.44
C GLN A 84 4.53 11.91 4.57
N ILE A 85 3.35 12.55 4.62
CA ILE A 85 3.24 14.01 4.85
C ILE A 85 3.77 14.42 6.22
N LYS A 86 3.48 13.63 7.26
CA LYS A 86 4.01 13.88 8.61
C LYS A 86 5.52 13.79 8.66
N LYS A 87 6.12 12.78 8.00
CA LYS A 87 7.58 12.63 7.91
C LYS A 87 8.22 13.78 7.15
N ALA A 88 7.68 14.13 5.99
CA ALA A 88 8.18 15.27 5.20
C ALA A 88 8.13 16.57 6.02
N GLY A 89 7.02 16.82 6.72
CA GLY A 89 6.89 18.00 7.58
C GLY A 89 7.90 18.02 8.74
N ALA A 90 8.21 16.86 9.33
CA ALA A 90 9.24 16.77 10.37
C ALA A 90 10.65 17.09 9.84
N VAL A 91 10.96 16.71 8.60
CA VAL A 91 12.26 17.02 7.96
C VAL A 91 12.36 18.50 7.59
N ILE A 92 11.29 19.09 7.05
CA ILE A 92 11.23 20.51 6.68
C ILE A 92 11.18 21.40 7.93
N GLY A 93 10.65 20.88 9.05
CA GLY A 93 10.41 21.62 10.29
C GLY A 93 9.08 22.37 10.32
N ASP A 94 8.24 22.19 9.30
CA ASP A 94 6.90 22.77 9.21
C ASP A 94 5.98 21.88 8.36
N LYS A 95 4.67 21.99 8.54
CA LYS A 95 3.68 21.26 7.75
C LYS A 95 3.55 21.86 6.34
N PRO A 96 3.31 21.05 5.30
CA PRO A 96 3.03 21.60 3.98
C PRO A 96 1.68 22.31 3.94
N LYS A 97 1.59 23.44 3.23
CA LYS A 97 0.32 24.13 2.98
C LYS A 97 -0.56 23.41 1.95
N VAL A 98 0.08 22.73 1.01
CA VAL A 98 -0.56 21.97 -0.06
C VAL A 98 0.17 20.63 -0.19
N ALA A 99 -0.57 19.55 -0.29
CA ALA A 99 -0.04 18.21 -0.52
C ALA A 99 -0.75 17.58 -1.72
N CYS A 100 0.02 17.10 -2.70
CA CYS A 100 -0.47 16.51 -3.94
C CYS A 100 -0.06 15.04 -4.02
N SER A 101 -0.97 14.16 -4.47
CA SER A 101 -0.66 12.77 -4.77
C SER A 101 -1.60 12.22 -5.85
N ASP A 102 -1.29 11.03 -6.36
CA ASP A 102 -2.21 10.29 -7.21
C ASP A 102 -3.34 9.61 -6.40
N SER A 103 -4.25 8.94 -7.11
CA SER A 103 -5.40 8.25 -6.52
C SER A 103 -5.06 6.95 -5.77
N GLY A 104 -3.84 6.42 -5.91
CA GLY A 104 -3.38 5.23 -5.20
C GLY A 104 -3.35 5.44 -3.68
N TYR A 105 -3.10 6.67 -3.26
CA TYR A 105 -3.10 7.12 -1.87
C TYR A 105 -4.50 7.42 -1.30
N TYR A 106 -5.56 7.37 -2.12
CA TYR A 106 -6.91 7.76 -1.68
C TYR A 106 -7.49 6.78 -0.67
N SER A 107 -7.59 7.21 0.59
CA SER A 107 -8.27 6.54 1.69
C SER A 107 -8.87 7.57 2.64
N LEU A 108 -10.16 7.45 2.94
CA LEU A 108 -10.80 8.36 3.90
C LEU A 108 -10.22 8.17 5.31
N GLU A 109 -9.87 6.95 5.68
CA GLU A 109 -9.26 6.65 7.00
C GLU A 109 -7.91 7.33 7.16
N ASP A 110 -7.12 7.38 6.08
CA ASP A 110 -5.79 8.01 6.05
C ASP A 110 -5.87 9.54 5.90
N LEU A 111 -6.90 10.05 5.22
CA LEU A 111 -7.12 11.48 5.07
C LEU A 111 -7.72 12.14 6.31
N ASN A 112 -8.56 11.43 7.08
CA ASN A 112 -9.20 11.96 8.30
C ASN A 112 -8.21 12.59 9.32
N PRO A 113 -7.05 11.98 9.62
CA PRO A 113 -6.10 12.56 10.56
C PRO A 113 -5.27 13.72 9.97
N VAL A 114 -5.37 14.00 8.67
CA VAL A 114 -4.65 15.12 8.03
C VAL A 114 -5.30 16.43 8.49
N GLY A 115 -4.47 17.37 8.97
CA GLY A 115 -4.95 18.64 9.47
C GLY A 115 -5.71 19.46 8.42
N GLU A 116 -6.80 20.11 8.82
CA GLU A 116 -7.61 20.99 7.96
C GLU A 116 -6.82 22.18 7.39
N ASP A 117 -5.67 22.50 8.00
CA ASP A 117 -4.70 23.49 7.55
C ASP A 117 -3.94 23.09 6.28
N ILE A 118 -4.01 21.82 5.88
CA ILE A 118 -3.35 21.27 4.70
C ILE A 118 -4.35 21.10 3.56
N LYS A 119 -4.15 21.83 2.46
CA LYS A 119 -4.94 21.61 1.25
C LYS A 119 -4.46 20.34 0.54
N VAL A 120 -5.27 19.29 0.56
CA VAL A 120 -5.01 18.05 -0.17
C VAL A 120 -5.55 18.15 -1.60
N VAL A 121 -4.68 17.89 -2.58
CA VAL A 121 -5.02 17.77 -4.01
C VAL A 121 -4.78 16.33 -4.43
N MET A 122 -5.84 15.53 -4.41
CA MET A 122 -5.78 14.10 -4.68
C MET A 122 -7.05 13.67 -5.42
N PRO A 123 -6.95 13.02 -6.59
CA PRO A 123 -8.11 12.47 -7.26
C PRO A 123 -8.63 11.24 -6.50
N THR A 124 -9.95 11.08 -6.48
CA THR A 124 -10.54 9.79 -6.07
C THR A 124 -10.18 8.71 -7.10
N GLN A 125 -10.17 7.44 -6.67
CA GLN A 125 -9.98 6.30 -7.58
C GLN A 125 -10.97 6.33 -8.75
N LYS A 126 -12.20 6.78 -8.49
CA LYS A 126 -13.26 6.88 -9.50
C LYS A 126 -12.95 7.96 -10.55
N GLN A 127 -12.49 9.13 -10.12
CA GLN A 127 -12.08 10.21 -11.03
C GLN A 127 -10.91 9.75 -11.92
N ALA A 128 -9.89 9.13 -11.32
CA ALA A 128 -8.76 8.59 -12.07
C ALA A 128 -9.18 7.50 -13.07
N GLN A 129 -10.07 6.58 -12.70
CA GLN A 129 -10.60 5.58 -13.63
C GLN A 129 -11.37 6.20 -14.80
N LYS A 130 -12.15 7.26 -14.54
CA LYS A 130 -12.92 7.97 -15.57
C LYS A 130 -12.01 8.69 -16.56
N GLU A 131 -11.00 9.39 -16.08
CA GLU A 131 -10.01 10.07 -16.93
C GLU A 131 -9.23 9.09 -17.81
N ASN A 132 -8.92 7.89 -17.28
CA ASN A 132 -8.24 6.83 -18.03
C ASN A 132 -9.16 6.04 -18.98
N GLY A 133 -10.47 6.36 -19.04
CA GLY A 133 -11.44 5.63 -19.87
C GLY A 133 -11.76 4.21 -19.38
N ILE A 134 -11.40 3.89 -18.14
CA ILE A 134 -11.57 2.55 -17.51
C ILE A 134 -12.84 2.53 -16.63
N HIS A 135 -13.70 3.54 -16.71
CA HIS A 135 -14.90 3.63 -15.89
C HIS A 135 -16.18 3.24 -16.66
N PRO A 136 -16.52 1.94 -16.77
CA PRO A 136 -17.83 1.54 -17.27
C PRO A 136 -18.89 1.94 -16.24
N VAL A 137 -19.73 2.91 -16.58
CA VAL A 137 -20.88 3.28 -15.72
C VAL A 137 -21.88 2.14 -15.74
N LYS A 138 -21.95 1.38 -14.64
CA LYS A 138 -22.87 0.25 -14.49
C LYS A 138 -24.33 0.75 -14.37
N PRO A 139 -25.33 -0.10 -14.67
CA PRO A 139 -26.75 0.28 -14.59
C PRO A 139 -27.18 0.82 -13.21
N PHE A 140 -26.56 0.33 -12.13
CA PHE A 140 -26.87 0.70 -10.74
C PHE A 140 -25.76 1.52 -10.05
N ASP A 141 -24.91 2.21 -10.81
CA ASP A 141 -23.94 3.11 -10.19
C ASP A 141 -24.62 4.33 -9.58
N LYS A 142 -24.13 4.81 -8.44
CA LYS A 142 -24.64 6.02 -7.75
C LYS A 142 -24.80 7.25 -8.67
N GLU A 143 -23.97 7.36 -9.71
CA GLU A 143 -24.05 8.44 -10.71
C GLU A 143 -25.28 8.38 -11.62
N ARG A 144 -25.93 7.23 -11.73
CA ARG A 144 -27.22 7.06 -12.41
C ARG A 144 -28.39 7.54 -11.57
N PHE A 145 -28.21 7.60 -10.25
CA PHE A 145 -29.23 8.07 -9.32
C PHE A 145 -29.08 9.58 -9.16
N ARG A 146 -30.08 10.31 -9.64
CA ARG A 146 -30.23 11.73 -9.36
C ARG A 146 -31.36 11.87 -8.37
N TYR A 147 -31.11 12.64 -7.32
CA TYR A 147 -32.14 13.02 -6.38
C TYR A 147 -33.16 13.90 -7.13
N ASP A 148 -34.43 13.51 -7.08
CA ASP A 148 -35.55 14.28 -7.59
C ASP A 148 -36.47 14.60 -6.42
N SER A 149 -36.34 15.80 -5.87
CA SER A 149 -37.14 16.26 -4.74
C SER A 149 -38.64 16.34 -5.02
N SER A 150 -39.07 16.29 -6.30
CA SER A 150 -40.48 16.31 -6.67
C SER A 150 -41.14 14.94 -6.67
N GLN A 151 -40.33 13.87 -6.64
CA GLN A 151 -40.75 12.46 -6.64
C GLN A 151 -40.31 11.74 -5.35
N ASP A 152 -39.80 12.49 -4.38
CA ASP A 152 -39.34 12.00 -3.08
C ASP A 152 -40.55 12.01 -2.12
N GLU A 153 -41.13 10.82 -1.87
CA GLU A 153 -42.21 10.59 -0.89
C GLU A 153 -41.66 10.33 0.53
#